data_AF-A0A920QBE6-F1
#
_entry.id   AF-A0A920QBE6-F1
#
_cell.length_a   1.000
_cell.length_b   1.000
_cell.length_c   1.000
_cell.angle_alpha   90.00
_cell.angle_beta   90.00
_cell.angle_gamma   90.00
#
_symmetry.space_group_name_H-M   'P 1'
#
loop_
_entity.id
_entity.type
_entity.pdbx_description
1 polymer ?
#
loop_
_entity_poly.entity_id
_entity_poly.type
_entity_poly.pdbx_seq_one_letter_code
_entity_poly.pdbx_strand_id
1 'polypeptide(L)'
;MHGPGYSKILLGDDVVDQWEDHLDLMADSIYKNSGRGCINCSGVWASRHTEEIAEALAERVGRYEVKDPTDPEAGLAAFYRAWPS
;
A
#
# COMPACT_ATOMS: atom_id res chain seq x y z
N MET A 1 4.59 7.33 21.78
CA MET A 1 3.98 7.50 20.44
C MET A 1 5.13 7.72 19.47
N HIS A 2 5.24 6.92 18.41
CA HIS A 2 6.24 7.15 17.35
C HIS A 2 5.67 8.20 16.38
N GLY A 3 6.51 9.12 15.89
CA GLY A 3 6.09 10.21 15.00
C GLY A 3 5.51 9.72 13.66
N PRO A 4 4.95 10.62 12.82
CA PRO A 4 4.48 10.25 11.49
C PRO A 4 5.65 9.71 10.66
N GLY A 5 5.37 8.70 9.84
CA GLY A 5 6.35 8.15 8.91
C GLY A 5 5.89 8.32 7.46
N TYR A 6 6.88 8.42 6.58
CA TYR A 6 6.71 8.52 5.14
C TYR A 6 7.70 7.53 4.52
N SER A 7 7.54 6.24 4.78
CA SER A 7 8.48 5.23 4.29
C SER A 7 8.48 5.20 2.76
N LYS A 8 9.63 4.93 2.14
CA LYS A 8 9.74 4.75 0.69
C LYS A 8 10.37 3.40 0.38
N ILE A 9 9.96 2.81 -0.73
CA ILE A 9 10.69 1.72 -1.38
C ILE A 9 11.49 2.33 -2.51
N LEU A 10 12.78 2.00 -2.59
CA LEU A 10 13.66 2.40 -3.68
C LEU A 10 14.12 1.14 -4.41
N LEU A 11 13.82 1.04 -5.70
CA LEU A 11 14.36 0.01 -6.58
C LEU A 11 15.64 0.54 -7.22
N GLY A 12 16.76 -0.11 -6.91
CA GLY A 12 18.07 0.21 -7.49
C GLY A 12 18.19 -0.24 -8.94
N ASP A 13 19.14 0.34 -9.66
CA ASP A 13 19.36 0.03 -11.08
C ASP A 13 19.72 -1.44 -11.34
N ASP A 14 20.26 -2.13 -10.33
CA ASP A 14 20.63 -3.55 -10.34
C ASP A 14 19.42 -4.50 -10.27
N VAL A 15 18.28 -4.03 -9.75
CA VAL A 15 17.08 -4.87 -9.52
C VAL A 15 15.81 -4.33 -10.18
N VAL A 16 15.79 -3.07 -10.64
CA VAL A 16 14.56 -2.43 -11.16
C VAL A 16 14.00 -3.10 -12.42
N ASP A 17 14.79 -3.83 -13.20
CA ASP A 17 14.29 -4.64 -14.33
C ASP A 17 13.60 -5.95 -13.89
N GLN A 18 13.67 -6.27 -12.60
CA GLN A 18 13.02 -7.42 -11.96
C GLN A 18 11.93 -6.92 -10.98
N TRP A 19 11.34 -5.75 -11.25
CA TRP A 19 10.42 -5.11 -10.30
C TRP A 19 9.16 -5.94 -10.03
N GLU A 20 8.75 -6.78 -10.98
CA GLU A 20 7.60 -7.67 -10.86
C GLU A 20 7.76 -8.65 -9.68
N ASP A 21 8.98 -9.12 -9.41
CA ASP A 21 9.30 -10.01 -8.29
C ASP A 21 9.08 -9.34 -6.92
N HIS A 22 8.97 -8.01 -6.91
CA HIS A 22 8.77 -7.20 -5.72
C HIS A 22 7.36 -6.60 -5.64
N LEU A 23 6.49 -6.83 -6.63
CA LEU A 23 5.17 -6.20 -6.71
C LEU A 23 4.31 -6.46 -5.48
N ASP A 24 4.30 -7.70 -5.01
CA ASP A 24 3.53 -8.10 -3.82
C ASP A 24 4.06 -7.43 -2.56
N LEU A 25 5.39 -7.34 -2.41
CA LEU A 25 6.02 -6.64 -1.30
C LEU A 25 5.68 -5.15 -1.31
N MET A 26 5.71 -4.51 -2.47
CA MET A 26 5.36 -3.10 -2.64
C MET A 26 3.88 -2.85 -2.28
N ALA A 27 2.96 -3.64 -2.83
CA ALA A 27 1.54 -3.53 -2.57
C ALA A 27 1.21 -3.77 -1.08
N ASP A 28 1.80 -4.79 -0.46
CA ASP A 28 1.62 -5.08 0.97
C ASP A 28 2.13 -3.94 1.86
N SER A 29 3.29 -3.37 1.51
CA SER A 29 3.90 -2.27 2.26
C SER A 29 3.03 -1.01 2.22
N ILE A 30 2.31 -0.78 1.12
CA ILE A 30 1.32 0.30 0.98
C ILE A 30 0.05 -0.04 1.76
N TYR A 31 -0.51 -1.23 1.54
CA TYR A 31 -1.90 -1.54 1.91
C TYR A 31 -2.09 -2.06 3.34
N LYS A 32 -1.12 -2.77 3.94
CA LYS A 32 -1.33 -3.42 5.25
C LYS A 32 -1.89 -2.47 6.32
N ASN A 33 -2.88 -2.92 7.08
CA ASN A 33 -3.68 -2.09 8.01
C ASN A 33 -4.31 -0.86 7.33
N SER A 34 -4.65 -1.01 6.06
CA SER A 34 -5.26 0.02 5.21
C SER A 34 -4.38 1.27 5.06
N GLY A 35 -3.05 1.09 5.08
CA GLY A 35 -2.08 2.17 4.95
C GLY A 35 -1.97 3.10 6.17
N ARG A 36 -2.56 2.74 7.31
CA ARG A 36 -2.63 3.61 8.51
C ARG A 36 -1.46 3.46 9.47
N GLY A 37 -0.53 2.55 9.19
CA GLY A 37 0.68 2.36 9.98
C GLY A 37 1.73 3.41 9.65
N CYS A 38 2.44 3.90 10.67
CA CYS A 38 3.54 4.85 10.49
C CYS A 38 4.66 4.31 9.60
N ILE A 39 4.75 2.99 9.44
CA ILE A 39 5.78 2.33 8.61
C ILE A 39 5.30 2.05 7.18
N ASN A 40 4.01 2.22 6.88
CA ASN A 40 3.49 1.94 5.54
C ASN A 40 4.22 2.77 4.49
N CYS A 41 4.43 2.16 3.32
CA CYS A 41 5.08 2.78 2.20
C CYS A 41 4.18 3.88 1.63
N SER A 42 4.70 5.11 1.61
CA SER A 42 4.03 6.28 1.03
C SER A 42 4.53 6.61 -0.38
N GLY A 43 5.50 5.86 -0.92
CA GLY A 43 6.00 6.05 -2.28
C GLY A 43 7.01 4.99 -2.72
N VAL A 44 6.92 4.60 -4.00
CA VAL A 44 7.86 3.70 -4.67
C VAL A 44 8.67 4.52 -5.67
N TRP A 45 9.98 4.47 -5.57
CA TRP A 45 10.92 5.24 -6.39
C TRP A 45 11.76 4.25 -7.20
N ALA A 46 11.84 4.50 -8.50
CA ALA A 46 12.56 3.67 -9.46
C ALA A 46 13.15 4.57 -10.54
N SER A 47 14.26 4.14 -11.16
CA SER A 47 14.91 4.89 -12.24
C SER A 47 14.22 4.72 -13.60
N ARG A 48 13.43 3.65 -13.76
CA ARG A 48 12.71 3.24 -14.98
C ARG A 48 11.48 2.40 -14.61
N HIS A 49 10.65 2.07 -15.62
CA HIS A 49 9.41 1.29 -15.49
C HIS A 49 8.36 1.92 -14.55
N THR A 50 8.47 3.22 -14.27
CA THR A 50 7.66 3.87 -13.23
C THR A 50 6.17 3.91 -13.57
N GLU A 51 5.82 3.99 -14.86
CA GLU A 51 4.44 3.97 -15.30
C GLU A 51 3.86 2.56 -15.17
N GLU A 52 4.59 1.55 -15.62
CA GLU A 52 4.24 0.13 -15.53
C GLU A 52 4.08 -0.32 -14.07
N ILE A 53 5.02 0.07 -13.20
CA ILE A 53 4.95 -0.19 -11.75
C ILE A 53 3.70 0.48 -11.15
N ALA A 54 3.41 1.72 -11.51
CA ALA A 54 2.25 2.44 -10.99
C ALA A 54 0.93 1.79 -11.41
N GLU A 55 0.82 1.37 -12.67
CA GLU A 55 -0.34 0.67 -13.21
C GLU A 55 -0.54 -0.69 -12.52
N ALA A 56 0.52 -1.50 -12.39
CA ALA A 56 0.46 -2.79 -11.71
C ALA A 56 0.09 -2.66 -10.21
N LEU A 57 0.61 -1.63 -9.53
CA LEU A 57 0.22 -1.32 -8.15
C LEU A 57 -1.25 -0.89 -8.05
N ALA A 58 -1.72 -0.06 -8.98
CA ALA A 58 -3.11 0.34 -9.04
C ALA A 58 -4.04 -0.87 -9.27
N GLU A 59 -3.68 -1.78 -10.16
CA GLU A 59 -4.42 -3.03 -10.36
C GLU A 59 -4.42 -3.92 -9.12
N ARG A 60 -3.30 -4.02 -8.40
CA ARG A 60 -3.16 -4.89 -7.23
C ARG A 60 -3.92 -4.33 -6.02
N VAL A 61 -3.79 -3.04 -5.75
CA VAL A 61 -4.43 -2.36 -4.61
C VAL A 61 -5.90 -2.04 -4.90
N GLY A 62 -6.24 -1.73 -6.16
CA GLY A 62 -7.61 -1.42 -6.57
C GLY A 62 -8.59 -2.58 -6.44
N ARG A 63 -8.11 -3.82 -6.29
CA ARG A 63 -8.93 -5.02 -6.04
C ARG A 63 -9.54 -5.05 -4.63
N TYR A 64 -9.02 -4.27 -3.69
CA TYR A 64 -9.55 -4.25 -2.33
C TYR A 64 -10.84 -3.43 -2.28
N GLU A 65 -11.97 -4.13 -2.28
CA GLU A 65 -13.28 -3.51 -2.16
C GLU A 65 -13.53 -2.98 -0.74
N VAL A 66 -14.32 -1.91 -0.67
CA VAL A 66 -14.89 -1.43 0.59
C VAL A 66 -15.98 -2.42 0.99
N LYS A 67 -15.79 -3.08 2.14
CA LYS A 67 -16.75 -4.01 2.74
C LYS A 67 -17.33 -3.44 4.03
N ASP A 68 -18.36 -4.10 4.55
CA ASP A 68 -18.90 -3.77 5.88
C ASP A 68 -17.79 -3.94 6.94
N PRO A 69 -17.69 -3.06 7.95
CA PRO A 69 -16.65 -3.17 8.99
C PRO A 69 -16.67 -4.47 9.79
N THR A 70 -17.79 -5.19 9.79
CA THR A 70 -17.97 -6.49 10.46
C THR A 70 -17.76 -7.68 9.53
N ASP A 71 -17.57 -7.44 8.23
CA ASP A 71 -17.27 -8.49 7.26
C ASP A 71 -15.87 -9.07 7.57
N PRO A 72 -15.74 -10.40 7.78
CA PRO A 72 -14.46 -11.04 8.08
C PRO A 72 -13.43 -10.87 6.96
N GLU A 73 -13.84 -10.53 5.74
CA GLU A 73 -12.98 -10.26 4.60
C GLU A 73 -12.69 -8.76 4.39
N ALA A 74 -13.15 -7.88 5.29
CA ALA A 74 -12.85 -6.45 5.22
C ALA A 74 -11.36 -6.17 5.49
N GLY A 75 -10.60 -5.87 4.44
CA GLY A 75 -9.20 -5.44 4.56
C GLY A 75 -9.00 -3.92 4.70
N LEU A 76 -10.05 -3.14 4.40
CA LEU A 76 -10.08 -1.69 4.58
C LEU A 76 -10.67 -1.35 5.95
N ALA A 77 -9.92 -0.59 6.73
CA ALA A 77 -10.29 -0.29 8.09
C ALA A 77 -11.27 0.87 8.13
N ALA A 78 -12.36 0.66 8.87
CA ALA A 78 -13.34 1.70 9.10
C ALA A 78 -12.76 2.84 9.95
N PHE A 79 -13.12 4.07 9.59
CA PHE A 79 -13.10 5.19 10.53
C PHE A 79 -14.41 5.19 11.30
N TYR A 80 -14.45 4.52 12.46
CA TYR A 80 -15.64 4.56 13.32
C TYR A 80 -15.71 5.94 14.00
N ARG A 81 -16.53 6.84 13.46
CA ARG A 81 -17.10 7.92 14.27
C ARG A 81 -18.19 7.25 15.11
N ALA A 82 -17.95 7.05 16.40
CA ALA A 82 -19.06 6.82 17.31
C ALA A 82 -19.97 8.07 17.22
N TRP A 83 -21.17 7.90 16.67
CA TRP A 83 -22.21 8.90 16.78
C TRP A 83 -22.55 9.03 18.28
N PRO A 84 -22.65 10.24 18.84
CA PRO A 84 -23.04 10.39 20.23
C PRO A 84 -24.49 9.87 20.35
N SER A 85 -24.67 8.86 21.19
CA SER A 85 -26.00 8.43 21.66
C SER A 85 -26.83 9.62 22.13
#